data_AF-A0A4Y9LFD2-F1
#
_entry.id   AF-A0A4Y9LFD2-F1
#
_cell.length_a   1.000
_cell.length_b   1.000
_cell.length_c   1.000
_cell.angle_alpha   90.00
_cell.angle_beta   90.00
_cell.angle_gamma   90.00
#
_symmetry.space_group_name_H-M   'P 1'
#
loop_
_entity.id
_entity.type
_entity.pdbx_description
1 polymer ?
#
loop_
_entity_poly.entity_id
_entity_poly.type
_entity_poly.pdbx_seq_one_letter_code
_entity_poly.pdbx_strand_id
1 'polypeptide(L)'
;MQPMPRFEAIAPTQLHALISDLRRRVQFLDADIEEEERKSRVFDPANHSYPMLALTLRERRDNLRTTVATLQKQLETILLPASERAA
;
A
#
# COMPACT_ATOMS: atom_id res chain seq x y z
N MET A 1 20.89 20.04 -27.78
CA MET A 1 19.64 19.53 -27.19
C MET A 1 20.02 18.68 -25.99
N GLN A 2 19.71 19.12 -24.77
CA GLN A 2 19.90 18.26 -23.60
C GLN A 2 18.93 17.07 -23.71
N PRO A 3 19.37 15.82 -23.49
CA PRO A 3 18.41 14.72 -23.41
C PRO A 3 17.51 14.97 -22.20
N MET A 4 16.19 14.96 -22.45
CA MET A 4 15.16 14.98 -21.42
C MET A 4 15.52 13.99 -20.30
N PRO A 5 15.31 14.34 -19.02
CA PRO A 5 15.55 13.42 -17.93
C PRO A 5 14.59 12.24 -18.16
N ARG A 6 15.16 11.10 -18.55
CA ARG A 6 14.46 9.83 -18.58
C ARG A 6 14.01 9.63 -17.14
N PHE A 7 12.72 9.82 -16.85
CA PHE A 7 12.11 9.37 -15.60
C PHE A 7 12.68 7.98 -15.35
N GLU A 8 13.58 7.86 -14.39
CA GLU A 8 14.34 6.64 -14.20
C GLU A 8 13.31 5.53 -14.03
N ALA A 9 13.37 4.52 -14.90
CA ALA A 9 12.60 3.31 -14.69
C ALA A 9 12.97 2.85 -13.28
N ILE A 10 12.01 2.93 -12.34
CA ILE A 10 12.23 2.57 -10.94
C ILE A 10 12.82 1.17 -10.97
N ALA A 11 14.07 1.05 -10.49
CA ALA A 11 14.75 -0.22 -10.55
C ALA A 11 13.91 -1.27 -9.78
N PRO A 12 13.79 -2.52 -10.25
CA PRO A 12 12.99 -3.55 -9.58
C PRO A 12 13.28 -3.65 -8.08
N THR A 13 14.56 -3.49 -7.69
CA THR A 13 15.01 -3.45 -6.30
C THR A 13 14.42 -2.29 -5.49
N GLN A 14 14.32 -1.09 -6.07
CA GLN A 14 13.70 0.06 -5.42
C GLN A 14 12.19 -0.15 -5.25
N LEU A 15 11.54 -0.77 -6.25
CA LEU A 15 10.11 -1.09 -6.19
C LEU A 15 9.82 -2.14 -5.11
N HIS A 16 10.67 -3.16 -4.98
CA HIS A 16 10.62 -4.14 -3.88
C HIS A 16 10.77 -3.48 -2.50
N ALA A 17 11.73 -2.56 -2.35
CA ALA A 17 11.93 -1.82 -1.10
C ALA A 17 10.69 -0.98 -0.75
N LEU A 18 10.15 -0.25 -1.71
CA LEU A 18 8.93 0.56 -1.53
C LEU A 18 7.72 -0.30 -1.13
N ILE A 19 7.51 -1.44 -1.80
CA ILE A 19 6.44 -2.39 -1.45
C ILE A 19 6.61 -2.89 -0.01
N SER A 20 7.84 -3.21 0.39
CA SER A 20 8.13 -3.71 1.74
C SER A 20 7.86 -2.65 2.81
N ASP A 21 8.24 -1.40 2.54
CA ASP A 21 7.99 -0.28 3.44
C ASP A 21 6.49 0.03 3.57
N LEU A 22 5.74 -0.01 2.46
CA LEU A 22 4.29 0.20 2.48
C LEU A 22 3.58 -0.91 3.25
N ARG A 23 4.02 -2.17 3.12
CA ARG A 23 3.50 -3.29 3.90
C ARG A 23 3.76 -3.13 5.40
N ARG A 24 4.95 -2.65 5.78
CA ARG A 24 5.25 -2.33 7.18
C ARG A 24 4.33 -1.22 7.70
N ARG A 25 4.06 -0.19 6.90
CA ARG A 25 3.09 0.87 7.26
C ARG A 25 1.67 0.33 7.44
N VAL A 26 1.23 -0.60 6.59
CA VAL A 26 -0.06 -1.28 6.76
C VAL A 26 -0.12 -2.00 8.11
N GLN A 27 0.95 -2.70 8.53
CA GLN A 27 1.02 -3.36 9.83
C GLN A 27 0.92 -2.38 11.00
N PHE A 28 1.57 -1.21 10.91
CA PHE A 28 1.44 -0.18 11.93
C PHE A 28 0.03 0.38 12.01
N LEU A 29 -0.62 0.62 10.86
CA LEU A 29 -2.01 1.07 10.85
C LEU A 29 -2.96 0.02 11.45
N ASP A 30 -2.74 -1.27 11.16
CA ASP A 30 -3.52 -2.34 11.77
C ASP A 30 -3.37 -2.34 13.32
N ALA A 31 -2.16 -2.18 13.83
CA ALA A 31 -1.93 -2.07 15.28
C ALA A 31 -2.55 -0.81 15.91
N ASP A 32 -2.49 0.34 15.21
CA ASP A 32 -3.11 1.59 15.69
C ASP A 32 -4.64 1.49 15.69
N ILE A 33 -5.23 0.81 14.70
CA ILE A 33 -6.67 0.53 14.64
C ILE A 33 -7.07 -0.35 15.84
N GLU A 34 -6.38 -1.46 16.05
CA GLU A 34 -6.66 -2.38 17.16
C GLU A 34 -6.57 -1.69 18.52
N GLU A 35 -5.55 -0.83 18.70
CA GLU A 35 -5.38 -0.08 19.94
C GLU A 35 -6.50 0.94 20.17
N GLU A 36 -6.96 1.62 19.12
CA GLU A 36 -8.06 2.59 19.21
C GLU A 36 -9.42 1.91 19.45
N GLU A 37 -9.68 0.79 18.77
CA GLU A 37 -10.85 -0.06 19.01
C GLU A 37 -10.84 -0.59 20.45
N ARG A 38 -9.68 -1.01 20.96
CA ARG A 38 -9.53 -1.47 22.36
C ARG A 38 -9.76 -0.36 23.38
N LYS A 39 -9.25 0.85 23.12
CA LYS A 39 -9.46 2.03 23.99
C LYS A 39 -10.93 2.43 24.07
N SER A 40 -11.60 2.48 22.93
CA SER A 40 -13.01 2.86 22.83
C SER A 40 -13.97 1.73 23.24
N ARG A 41 -13.49 0.48 23.19
CA ARG A 41 -14.28 -0.76 23.34
C ARG A 41 -15.36 -0.92 22.27
N VAL A 42 -15.19 -0.30 21.10
CA VAL A 42 -16.07 -0.41 19.95
C VAL A 42 -15.27 -0.94 18.77
N PHE A 43 -15.58 -2.16 18.35
CA PHE A 43 -14.84 -2.89 17.32
C PHE A 43 -15.59 -3.00 15.98
N ASP A 44 -16.89 -2.72 15.98
CA ASP A 44 -17.71 -2.77 14.78
C ASP A 44 -17.70 -1.42 14.05
N PRO A 45 -17.11 -1.32 12.84
CA PRO A 45 -17.11 -0.08 12.06
C PRO A 45 -18.51 0.40 11.65
N ALA A 46 -19.52 -0.47 11.66
CA ALA A 46 -20.91 -0.08 11.37
C ALA A 46 -21.61 0.55 12.59
N ASN A 47 -21.00 0.48 13.78
CA ASN A 47 -21.54 1.10 14.99
C ASN A 47 -21.43 2.63 14.90
N HIS A 48 -22.51 3.34 15.23
CA HIS A 48 -22.53 4.80 15.21
C HIS A 48 -21.52 5.45 16.20
N SER A 49 -21.07 4.70 17.21
CA SER A 49 -20.07 5.11 18.19
C SER A 49 -18.66 4.65 17.84
N TYR A 50 -18.45 4.10 16.63
CA TYR A 50 -17.14 3.69 16.19
C TYR A 50 -16.17 4.88 16.12
N PRO A 51 -14.92 4.75 16.59
CA PRO A 51 -14.01 5.89 16.65
C PRO A 51 -13.67 6.43 15.26
N MET A 52 -13.83 7.74 15.07
CA MET A 52 -13.47 8.42 13.81
C MET A 52 -11.99 8.21 13.44
N LEU A 53 -11.11 8.12 14.43
CA LEU A 53 -9.69 7.81 14.21
C LEU A 53 -9.52 6.42 13.60
N ALA A 54 -10.10 5.39 14.22
CA ALA A 54 -10.04 4.02 13.71
C ALA A 54 -10.66 3.92 12.30
N LEU A 55 -11.73 4.65 12.01
CA LEU A 55 -12.34 4.71 10.68
C LEU A 55 -11.38 5.28 9.64
N THR A 56 -10.78 6.44 9.94
CA THR A 56 -9.82 7.11 9.05
C THR A 56 -8.59 6.24 8.78
N LEU A 57 -8.09 5.56 9.82
CA LEU A 57 -6.94 4.65 9.69
C LEU A 57 -7.27 3.44 8.79
N ARG A 58 -8.50 2.90 8.86
CA ARG A 58 -8.95 1.83 7.96
C ARG A 58 -8.97 2.26 6.50
N GLU A 59 -9.55 3.42 6.21
CA GLU A 59 -9.55 3.97 4.84
C GLU A 59 -8.12 4.16 4.32
N ARG A 60 -7.23 4.72 5.15
CA ARG A 60 -5.82 4.91 4.80
C ARG A 60 -5.12 3.58 4.53
N ARG A 61 -5.35 2.58 5.38
CA ARG A 61 -4.79 1.24 5.23
C ARG A 61 -5.25 0.58 3.93
N ASP A 62 -6.53 0.71 3.60
CA ASP A 62 -7.10 0.09 2.40
C ASP A 62 -6.57 0.78 1.13
N ASN A 63 -6.36 2.09 1.17
CA ASN A 63 -5.63 2.82 0.12
C ASN A 63 -4.18 2.30 -0.04
N LEU A 64 -3.45 2.11 1.07
CA LEU A 64 -2.09 1.57 1.00
C LEU A 64 -2.05 0.13 0.46
N ARG A 65 -3.00 -0.72 0.83
CA ARG A 65 -3.14 -2.08 0.29
C ARG A 65 -3.37 -2.05 -1.23
N THR A 66 -4.22 -1.13 -1.70
CA THR A 66 -4.47 -0.92 -3.13
C THR A 66 -3.21 -0.45 -3.87
N THR A 67 -2.45 0.49 -3.29
CA THR A 67 -1.16 0.92 -3.85
C THR A 67 -0.18 -0.24 -3.90
N VAL A 68 -0.05 -1.03 -2.83
CA VAL A 68 0.83 -2.22 -2.80
C VAL A 68 0.48 -3.20 -3.92
N ALA A 69 -0.80 -3.54 -4.09
CA ALA A 69 -1.25 -4.42 -5.17
C ALA A 69 -0.89 -3.88 -6.56
N THR A 70 -1.06 -2.57 -6.76
CA THR A 70 -0.69 -1.90 -8.01
C THR A 70 0.81 -1.99 -8.29
N LEU A 71 1.65 -1.70 -7.28
CA LEU A 71 3.10 -1.77 -7.42
C LEU A 71 3.60 -3.21 -7.63
N GLN A 72 2.95 -4.20 -7.00
CA GLN A 72 3.27 -5.61 -7.24
C GLN A 72 3.00 -6.02 -8.69
N LYS A 73 1.86 -5.62 -9.25
CA LYS A 73 1.54 -5.88 -10.66
C LYS A 73 2.54 -5.20 -11.61
N GLN A 74 2.98 -3.98 -11.30
CA GLN A 74 4.03 -3.30 -12.06
C GLN A 74 5.35 -4.06 -11.99
N LEU A 75 5.75 -4.53 -10.80
CA LEU A 75 6.96 -5.31 -10.61
C LEU A 75 6.92 -6.62 -11.40
N GLU A 76 5.82 -7.35 -11.35
CA GLU A 76 5.60 -8.57 -12.15
C GLU A 76 5.77 -8.26 -13.64
N THR A 77 5.15 -7.18 -14.13
CA THR A 77 5.26 -6.73 -15.52
C THR A 77 6.72 -6.45 -15.92
N ILE A 78 7.52 -5.86 -15.02
CA ILE A 78 8.94 -5.55 -15.27
C ILE A 78 9.79 -6.83 -15.28
N LEU A 79 9.50 -7.79 -14.40
CA LEU A 79 10.23 -9.05 -14.28
C LEU A 79 9.83 -10.09 -15.35
N LEU A 80 8.64 -9.97 -15.94
CA LEU A 80 8.20 -10.78 -17.09
C LEU A 80 9.12 -10.50 -18.31
N PRO A 81 9.71 -11.53 -18.93
CA PRO A 81 10.54 -11.37 -20.12
C PRO A 81 9.70 -10.83 -21.29
N ALA A 82 10.32 -10.04 -22.18
CA ALA A 82 9.64 -9.37 -23.30
C ALA A 82 8.87 -10.34 -24.22
N SER A 83 9.24 -11.62 -24.24
CA SER A 83 8.57 -12.69 -25.01
C SER A 83 7.18 -13.05 -24.52
N GLU A 84 6.84 -12.79 -23.25
CA GLU A 84 5.52 -13.11 -22.66
C GLU A 84 4.59 -11.90 -22.54
N ARG A 85 5.05 -10.70 -22.92
CA ARG A 85 4.26 -9.46 -22.82
C ARG A 85 3.28 -9.24 -23.98
N ALA A 86 3.35 -10.06 -25.03
CA ALA A 86 2.63 -9.86 -26.31
C ALA A 86 1.77 -11.06 -26.77
N ALA A 87 1.59 -12.07 -25.92
CA ALA A 87 0.67 -13.20 -26.13
C ALA A 87 -0.59 -13.01 -25.29
#